data_AF-A0A7K1Y3R7-F1
#
_entry.id   AF-A0A7K1Y3R7-F1
#
_cell.length_a   1.000
_cell.length_b   1.000
_cell.length_c   1.000
_cell.angle_alpha   90.00
_cell.angle_beta   90.00
_cell.angle_gamma   90.00
#
_symmetry.space_group_name_H-M   'P 1'
#
loop_
_entity.id
_entity.type
_entity.pdbx_description
1 polymer ?
#
loop_
_entity_poly.entity_id
_entity_poly.type
_entity_poly.pdbx_seq_one_letter_code
_entity_poly.pdbx_strand_id
1 'polypeptide(L)'
;MHFCSCTKQGGLGFRWQNGKAVAIIIPAHLVTGYPDADTVLRVKLVTGSPVEPMLGTVINAGGGNITFQPLVPFSRGASYEVFYKERSIGILTVPGETVVSRPMVTAVYPSLDTLPENLLKFYFEFSAPMREGEALDHIALLNDKNEVLPDVFLHLQTELWDPSGTVLTVWLDPGRIKRELAPNQEMGNPLVRSRKYTLQVSGDWKDRHGKSLEKSFYKKFIAGARDDKTPDLAHWQLTLPAAGSVAPLEIVTDEPLDHFLLPESVVLITAGGRLLPGKLQVGKNDHSLTFIPREPWKKGTYRLDVNSRLEDLAGNNLNRLFDRDVTRDAKRNERYYEKRFVIR
;
A
#
# COMPACT_ATOMS: atom_id res chain seq x y z
N MET A 1 1.95 0.85 -26.80
CA MET A 1 0.52 0.69 -27.12
C MET A 1 0.08 -0.68 -26.63
N HIS A 2 -0.62 -0.75 -25.50
CA HIS A 2 -1.16 -2.01 -24.97
C HIS A 2 -2.64 -2.10 -25.34
N PHE A 3 -2.98 -3.01 -26.25
CA PHE A 3 -4.36 -3.38 -26.53
C PHE A 3 -4.79 -4.41 -25.48
N CYS A 4 -5.51 -3.96 -24.46
CA CYS A 4 -6.14 -4.86 -23.51
C CYS A 4 -7.49 -5.30 -24.08
N SER A 5 -7.52 -6.48 -24.70
CA SER A 5 -8.75 -7.14 -25.17
C SER A 5 -9.34 -7.92 -23.99
N CYS A 6 -10.34 -7.37 -23.31
CA CYS A 6 -11.15 -8.13 -22.38
C CYS A 6 -12.34 -8.72 -23.13
N THR A 7 -12.29 -10.02 -23.45
CA THR A 7 -13.34 -10.77 -24.16
C THR A 7 -14.04 -11.75 -23.23
N LYS A 8 -15.38 -11.67 -23.16
CA LYS A 8 -16.39 -12.75 -23.05
C LYS A 8 -17.71 -12.12 -22.56
N GLN A 9 -18.89 -12.30 -23.16
CA GLN A 9 -19.42 -13.32 -24.08
C GLN A 9 -20.03 -12.64 -25.34
N GLY A 10 -19.97 -13.27 -26.51
CA GLY A 10 -20.63 -12.78 -27.74
C GLY A 10 -19.74 -12.12 -28.80
N GLY A 11 -18.41 -12.23 -28.70
CA GLY A 11 -17.46 -11.87 -29.76
C GLY A 11 -17.24 -10.37 -30.00
N LEU A 12 -18.19 -9.50 -29.67
CA LEU A 12 -18.07 -8.04 -29.79
C LEU A 12 -17.03 -7.48 -28.80
N GLY A 13 -16.39 -6.36 -29.13
CA GLY A 13 -15.46 -5.66 -28.24
C GLY A 13 -15.38 -4.16 -28.51
N PHE A 14 -14.68 -3.40 -27.65
CA PHE A 14 -14.39 -1.98 -27.88
C PHE A 14 -12.95 -1.78 -28.34
N ARG A 15 -12.75 -0.84 -29.27
CA ARG A 15 -11.44 -0.22 -29.52
C ARG A 15 -11.28 0.96 -28.57
N TRP A 16 -10.16 0.99 -27.84
CA TRP A 16 -9.86 2.01 -26.84
C TRP A 16 -8.78 2.97 -27.33
N GLN A 17 -8.95 4.26 -27.07
CA GLN A 17 -7.94 5.30 -27.27
C GLN A 17 -7.97 6.27 -26.09
N ASN A 18 -6.84 6.46 -25.41
CA ASN A 18 -6.70 7.33 -24.23
C ASN A 18 -7.80 7.11 -23.16
N GLY A 19 -8.13 5.85 -22.86
CA GLY A 19 -9.13 5.49 -21.84
C GLY A 19 -10.58 5.79 -22.23
N LYS A 20 -10.87 6.06 -23.51
CA LYS A 20 -12.22 6.18 -24.08
C LYS A 20 -12.49 5.07 -25.08
N ALA A 21 -13.69 4.50 -25.05
CA ALA A 21 -14.16 3.59 -26.07
C ALA A 21 -14.49 4.42 -27.33
N VAL A 22 -13.72 4.21 -28.41
CA VAL A 22 -13.83 5.03 -29.63
C VAL A 22 -14.45 4.28 -30.80
N ALA A 23 -14.55 2.95 -30.74
CA ALA A 23 -15.27 2.15 -31.74
C ALA A 23 -15.70 0.79 -31.17
N ILE A 24 -16.67 0.14 -31.81
CA ILE A 24 -17.04 -1.26 -31.56
C ILE A 24 -16.38 -2.14 -32.62
N ILE A 25 -15.74 -3.21 -32.19
CA ILE A 25 -15.16 -4.27 -33.01
C ILE A 25 -16.17 -5.41 -33.09
N ILE A 26 -16.52 -5.80 -34.32
CA ILE A 26 -17.57 -6.76 -34.64
C ILE A 26 -16.93 -7.90 -35.44
N PRO A 27 -16.84 -9.12 -34.89
CA PRO A 27 -16.27 -10.23 -35.62
C PRO A 27 -17.00 -10.56 -36.92
N ALA A 28 -16.25 -10.81 -37.98
CA ALA A 28 -16.81 -11.07 -39.32
C ALA A 28 -17.82 -12.24 -39.35
N HIS A 29 -17.62 -13.26 -38.50
CA HIS A 29 -18.54 -14.41 -38.42
C HIS A 29 -19.95 -14.06 -37.92
N LEU A 30 -20.14 -12.89 -37.28
CA LEU A 30 -21.45 -12.40 -36.84
C LEU A 30 -22.21 -11.65 -37.94
N VAL A 31 -21.53 -11.34 -39.06
CA VAL A 31 -22.01 -10.44 -40.12
C VAL A 31 -21.66 -11.03 -41.49
N THR A 32 -22.45 -12.01 -41.93
CA THR A 32 -22.23 -12.72 -43.20
C THR A 32 -22.89 -11.99 -44.38
N GLY A 33 -22.09 -11.63 -45.39
CA GLY A 33 -22.58 -11.63 -46.78
C GLY A 33 -22.57 -10.34 -47.59
N TYR A 34 -22.12 -9.17 -47.14
CA TYR A 34 -22.06 -7.98 -48.05
C TYR A 34 -20.97 -6.95 -47.70
N PRO A 35 -20.46 -6.18 -48.70
CA PRO A 35 -19.41 -5.17 -48.53
C PRO A 35 -19.91 -3.81 -47.99
N ASP A 36 -21.20 -3.49 -48.12
CA ASP A 36 -21.80 -2.21 -47.67
C ASP A 36 -22.53 -2.39 -46.33
N ALA A 37 -21.75 -2.39 -45.26
CA ALA A 37 -22.26 -2.60 -43.90
C ALA A 37 -22.98 -1.36 -43.31
N ASP A 38 -22.92 -0.19 -43.96
CA ASP A 38 -23.48 1.08 -43.46
C ASP A 38 -25.03 1.09 -43.38
N THR A 39 -25.73 0.30 -44.21
CA THR A 39 -27.21 0.27 -44.20
C THR A 39 -27.80 -0.85 -43.33
N VAL A 40 -26.95 -1.77 -42.85
CA VAL A 40 -27.38 -3.02 -42.24
C VAL A 40 -26.99 -3.12 -40.76
N LEU A 41 -25.97 -2.38 -40.34
CA LEU A 41 -25.54 -2.34 -38.96
C LEU A 41 -26.19 -1.17 -38.22
N ARG A 42 -26.82 -1.44 -37.09
CA ARG A 42 -27.41 -0.41 -36.23
C ARG A 42 -26.90 -0.59 -34.80
N VAL A 43 -26.33 0.45 -34.22
CA VAL A 43 -25.94 0.47 -32.81
C VAL A 43 -26.91 1.35 -32.04
N LYS A 44 -27.51 0.81 -31.00
CA LYS A 44 -28.58 1.46 -30.24
C LYS A 44 -28.18 1.57 -28.77
N LEU A 45 -28.42 2.73 -28.16
CA LEU A 45 -28.27 2.91 -26.72
C LEU A 45 -29.46 2.22 -26.01
N VAL A 46 -29.19 1.31 -25.08
CA VAL A 46 -30.23 0.48 -24.42
C VAL A 46 -31.21 1.31 -23.57
N THR A 47 -30.83 2.52 -23.15
CA THR A 47 -31.63 3.40 -22.29
C THR A 47 -32.00 4.71 -23.00
N GLY A 48 -33.17 4.76 -23.66
CA GLY A 48 -33.74 6.00 -24.18
C GLY A 48 -34.77 5.81 -25.30
N SER A 49 -36.06 5.75 -24.97
CA SER A 49 -37.12 5.76 -25.99
C SER A 49 -37.38 7.18 -26.52
N PRO A 50 -37.53 7.39 -27.85
CA PRO A 50 -37.31 6.43 -28.95
C PRO A 50 -35.82 6.28 -29.29
N VAL A 51 -35.35 5.03 -29.40
CA VAL A 51 -33.93 4.70 -29.64
C VAL A 51 -33.64 4.75 -31.15
N GLU A 52 -33.38 5.93 -31.69
CA GLU A 52 -32.78 6.04 -33.02
C GLU A 52 -31.39 5.38 -33.03
N PRO A 53 -31.02 4.65 -34.09
CA PRO A 53 -29.66 4.14 -34.23
C PRO A 53 -28.64 5.28 -34.16
N MET A 54 -27.57 5.07 -33.41
CA MET A 54 -26.45 6.00 -33.39
C MET A 54 -25.87 6.14 -34.80
N LEU A 55 -25.67 7.38 -35.23
CA LEU A 55 -24.92 7.68 -36.44
C LEU A 55 -23.45 7.31 -36.23
N GLY A 56 -22.84 6.76 -37.27
CA GLY A 56 -21.44 6.34 -37.26
C GLY A 56 -21.02 5.84 -38.63
N THR A 57 -19.74 5.53 -38.76
CA THR A 57 -19.15 4.96 -39.98
C THR A 57 -18.80 3.51 -39.74
N VAL A 58 -19.20 2.63 -40.65
CA VAL A 58 -18.74 1.25 -40.65
C VAL A 58 -17.49 1.11 -41.51
N ILE A 59 -16.41 0.65 -40.90
CA ILE A 59 -15.12 0.47 -41.56
C ILE A 59 -14.87 -1.03 -41.71
N ASN A 60 -14.77 -1.47 -42.97
CA ASN A 60 -14.37 -2.82 -43.34
C ASN A 60 -12.98 -2.78 -43.97
N ALA A 61 -11.96 -3.23 -43.23
CA ALA A 61 -10.58 -3.20 -43.69
C ALA A 61 -10.19 -4.37 -44.63
N GLY A 62 -11.16 -5.19 -45.07
CA GLY A 62 -10.92 -6.38 -45.90
C GLY A 62 -10.35 -7.55 -45.09
N GLY A 63 -11.04 -8.70 -45.11
CA GLY A 63 -10.56 -9.96 -44.52
C GLY A 63 -10.56 -10.07 -42.99
N GLY A 64 -11.17 -9.13 -42.25
CA GLY A 64 -11.16 -9.10 -40.78
C GLY A 64 -12.43 -8.57 -40.12
N ASN A 65 -12.35 -8.26 -38.81
CA ASN A 65 -13.44 -7.70 -38.02
C ASN A 65 -13.94 -6.37 -38.62
N ILE A 66 -15.25 -6.15 -38.57
CA ILE A 66 -15.89 -4.89 -38.92
C ILE A 66 -15.79 -3.93 -37.74
N THR A 67 -15.53 -2.65 -37.98
CA THR A 67 -15.49 -1.63 -36.93
C THR A 67 -16.61 -0.61 -37.12
N PHE A 68 -17.44 -0.40 -36.10
CA PHE A 68 -18.38 0.71 -36.05
C PHE A 68 -17.79 1.85 -35.24
N GLN A 69 -17.54 2.99 -35.89
CA GLN A 69 -17.06 4.21 -35.23
C GLN A 69 -18.23 5.20 -35.12
N PRO A 70 -18.75 5.47 -33.92
CA PRO A 70 -19.88 6.40 -33.78
C PRO A 70 -19.43 7.84 -34.04
N LEU A 71 -20.35 8.67 -34.53
CA LEU A 71 -20.15 10.12 -34.70
C LEU A 71 -19.98 10.82 -33.34
N VAL A 72 -20.68 10.33 -32.31
CA VAL A 72 -20.57 10.79 -30.92
C VAL A 72 -19.94 9.68 -30.08
N PRO A 73 -18.93 9.97 -29.23
CA PRO A 73 -18.27 8.96 -28.41
C PRO A 73 -19.25 8.16 -27.54
N PHE A 74 -18.93 6.89 -27.29
CA PHE A 74 -19.71 6.09 -26.35
C PHE A 74 -19.61 6.67 -24.93
N SER A 75 -20.74 6.69 -24.24
CA SER A 75 -20.88 7.15 -22.86
C SER A 75 -20.41 6.07 -21.90
N ARG A 76 -19.64 6.46 -20.88
CA ARG A 76 -19.22 5.53 -19.81
C ARG A 76 -20.43 5.01 -19.04
N GLY A 77 -20.41 3.74 -18.65
CA GLY A 77 -21.49 3.07 -17.92
C GLY A 77 -22.72 2.74 -18.77
N ALA A 78 -22.77 3.18 -20.03
CA ALA A 78 -23.89 2.93 -20.92
C ALA A 78 -23.77 1.57 -21.63
N SER A 79 -24.92 0.95 -21.89
CA SER A 79 -25.03 -0.28 -22.67
C SER A 79 -25.50 0.01 -24.09
N TYR A 80 -24.83 -0.60 -25.06
CA TYR A 80 -25.09 -0.46 -26.48
C TYR A 80 -25.42 -1.82 -27.07
N GLU A 81 -26.60 -1.92 -27.68
CA GLU A 81 -27.02 -3.11 -28.40
C GLU A 81 -26.66 -2.96 -29.88
N VAL A 82 -25.99 -3.97 -30.42
CA VAL A 82 -25.57 -4.03 -31.81
C VAL A 82 -26.54 -4.93 -32.56
N PHE A 83 -27.15 -4.38 -33.59
CA PHE A 83 -28.04 -5.07 -34.50
C PHE A 83 -27.36 -5.25 -35.85
N TYR A 84 -27.53 -6.43 -36.42
CA TYR A 84 -27.27 -6.70 -37.82
C TYR A 84 -28.58 -7.10 -38.49
N LYS A 85 -29.02 -6.32 -39.50
CA LYS A 85 -30.39 -6.33 -39.99
C LYS A 85 -31.35 -6.04 -38.82
N GLU A 86 -32.39 -6.86 -38.65
CA GLU A 86 -33.34 -6.77 -37.54
C GLU A 86 -32.99 -7.75 -36.39
N ARG A 87 -31.80 -8.35 -36.41
CA ARG A 87 -31.34 -9.29 -35.38
C ARG A 87 -30.32 -8.63 -34.46
N SER A 88 -30.57 -8.67 -33.16
CA SER A 88 -29.57 -8.35 -32.14
C SER A 88 -28.43 -9.38 -32.19
N ILE A 89 -27.20 -8.90 -32.35
CA ILE A 89 -25.98 -9.74 -32.36
C ILE A 89 -25.18 -9.62 -31.06
N GLY A 90 -25.58 -8.73 -30.15
CA GLY A 90 -25.03 -8.66 -28.80
C GLY A 90 -25.16 -7.26 -28.18
N ILE A 91 -24.97 -7.22 -26.86
CA ILE A 91 -24.94 -5.99 -26.07
C ILE A 91 -23.54 -5.81 -25.50
N LEU A 92 -23.02 -4.60 -25.59
CA LEU A 92 -21.75 -4.17 -25.01
C LEU A 92 -21.98 -3.04 -24.02
N THR A 93 -21.48 -3.19 -22.80
CA THR A 93 -21.50 -2.11 -21.80
C THR A 93 -20.13 -1.45 -21.77
N VAL A 94 -20.09 -0.13 -21.98
CA VAL A 94 -18.86 0.64 -21.67
C VAL A 94 -18.73 0.62 -20.16
N PRO A 95 -17.61 0.15 -19.58
CA PRO A 95 -17.38 0.24 -18.15
C PRO A 95 -17.67 1.66 -17.65
N GLY A 96 -18.42 1.77 -16.55
CA GLY A 96 -18.58 3.03 -15.84
C GLY A 96 -17.24 3.57 -15.36
N GLU A 97 -17.21 4.81 -14.90
CA GLU A 97 -16.15 5.17 -13.97
C GLU A 97 -16.26 4.19 -12.80
N THR A 98 -15.20 3.43 -12.53
CA THR A 98 -15.06 2.87 -11.19
C THR A 98 -15.28 4.04 -10.26
N VAL A 99 -16.31 3.99 -9.40
CA VAL A 99 -16.47 4.96 -8.33
C VAL A 99 -15.17 4.88 -7.56
N VAL A 100 -14.21 5.76 -7.86
CA VAL A 100 -12.95 5.80 -7.11
C VAL A 100 -13.40 6.30 -5.75
N SER A 101 -13.53 5.37 -4.81
CA SER A 101 -13.87 5.63 -3.43
C SER A 101 -13.00 6.79 -2.94
N ARG A 102 -13.57 7.67 -2.11
CA ARG A 102 -12.74 8.69 -1.45
C ARG A 102 -11.57 7.99 -0.75
N PRO A 103 -10.36 8.56 -0.81
CA PRO A 103 -9.23 7.98 -0.09
C PRO A 103 -9.54 7.93 1.40
N MET A 104 -8.92 7.00 2.11
CA MET A 104 -9.01 6.87 3.56
C MET A 104 -7.64 6.54 4.13
N VAL A 105 -7.39 6.96 5.36
CA VAL A 105 -6.26 6.45 6.15
C VAL A 105 -6.61 5.02 6.58
N THR A 106 -5.87 4.03 6.10
CA THR A 106 -6.11 2.60 6.39
C THR A 106 -5.42 2.15 7.66
N ALA A 107 -4.24 2.69 7.94
CA ALA A 107 -3.48 2.42 9.16
C ALA A 107 -2.52 3.55 9.50
N VAL A 108 -2.18 3.66 10.78
CA VAL A 108 -1.04 4.46 11.24
C VAL A 108 -0.20 3.61 12.18
N TYR A 109 1.10 3.54 11.90
CA TYR A 109 2.06 2.82 12.72
C TYR A 109 3.00 3.80 13.44
N PRO A 110 3.43 3.50 14.68
CA PRO A 110 3.14 2.26 15.42
C PRO A 110 1.67 2.18 15.87
N SER A 111 1.11 0.98 15.89
CA SER A 111 -0.33 0.80 16.19
C SER A 111 -0.67 0.96 17.68
N LEU A 112 0.33 0.92 18.57
CA LEU A 112 0.17 0.98 20.03
C LEU A 112 -0.42 2.31 20.54
N ASP A 113 -1.11 2.23 21.68
CA ASP A 113 -1.66 3.41 22.38
C ASP A 113 -0.70 3.99 23.43
N THR A 114 0.46 3.35 23.63
CA THR A 114 1.57 3.88 24.43
C THR A 114 2.84 3.79 23.60
N LEU A 115 3.47 4.93 23.35
CA LEU A 115 4.65 5.07 22.49
C LEU A 115 5.81 5.66 23.32
N PRO A 116 7.07 5.29 23.06
CA PRO A 116 8.18 5.85 23.82
C PRO A 116 8.27 7.37 23.61
N GLU A 117 8.72 8.12 24.61
CA GLU A 117 8.84 9.59 24.48
C GLU A 117 9.89 10.02 23.43
N ASN A 118 10.77 9.11 23.03
CA ASN A 118 11.73 9.24 21.95
C ASN A 118 11.34 8.45 20.69
N LEU A 119 10.05 8.23 20.46
CA LEU A 119 9.53 7.71 19.19
C LEU A 119 10.17 8.47 18.01
N LEU A 120 10.70 7.73 17.03
CA LEU A 120 11.39 8.35 15.91
C LEU A 120 10.43 8.79 14.79
N LYS A 121 9.47 7.95 14.44
CA LYS A 121 8.67 8.13 13.21
C LYS A 121 7.29 7.50 13.29
N PHE A 122 6.41 8.02 12.45
CA PHE A 122 5.12 7.44 12.12
C PHE A 122 5.08 7.00 10.65
N TYR A 123 4.31 5.96 10.37
CA TYR A 123 3.89 5.59 9.04
C TYR A 123 2.40 5.84 8.89
N PHE A 124 1.99 6.41 7.75
CA PHE A 124 0.59 6.63 7.39
C PHE A 124 0.29 5.84 6.12
N GLU A 125 -0.61 4.88 6.21
CA GLU A 125 -1.11 4.14 5.04
C GLU A 125 -2.43 4.72 4.55
N PHE A 126 -2.57 4.78 3.23
CA PHE A 126 -3.75 5.30 2.55
C PHE A 126 -4.29 4.29 1.54
N SER A 127 -5.61 4.31 1.33
CA SER A 127 -6.27 3.44 0.33
C SER A 127 -6.03 3.85 -1.12
N ALA A 128 -5.43 5.02 -1.36
CA ALA A 128 -5.08 5.51 -2.69
C ALA A 128 -3.84 6.43 -2.62
N PRO A 129 -3.14 6.64 -3.76
CA PRO A 129 -1.98 7.53 -3.81
C PRO A 129 -2.34 8.98 -3.44
N MET A 130 -1.71 9.52 -2.40
CA MET A 130 -2.00 10.86 -1.90
C MET A 130 -1.23 11.94 -2.66
N ARG A 131 -1.71 13.19 -2.58
CA ARG A 131 -0.96 14.34 -3.07
C ARG A 131 0.21 14.63 -2.17
N GLU A 132 1.36 14.86 -2.79
CA GLU A 132 2.64 15.09 -2.13
C GLU A 132 2.98 16.59 -2.08
N GLY A 133 3.88 16.96 -1.17
CA GLY A 133 4.39 18.32 -0.96
C GLY A 133 3.56 19.18 -0.02
N GLU A 134 2.51 18.61 0.58
CA GLU A 134 1.57 19.28 1.51
C GLU A 134 1.28 18.43 2.76
N ALA A 135 2.06 17.37 3.04
CA ALA A 135 1.74 16.42 4.09
C ALA A 135 1.68 17.05 5.49
N LEU A 136 2.64 17.91 5.83
CA LEU A 136 2.67 18.58 7.14
C LEU A 136 1.64 19.71 7.28
N ASP A 137 0.97 20.12 6.20
CA ASP A 137 -0.21 20.99 6.26
C ASP A 137 -1.46 20.22 6.71
N HIS A 138 -1.42 18.89 6.59
CA HIS A 138 -2.54 18.00 6.86
C HIS A 138 -2.32 17.10 8.08
N ILE A 139 -1.09 17.00 8.60
CA ILE A 139 -0.75 16.17 9.76
C ILE A 139 -0.39 17.06 10.94
N ALA A 140 -1.08 16.87 12.06
CA ALA A 140 -0.85 17.63 13.29
C ALA A 140 -0.75 16.71 14.50
N LEU A 141 0.08 17.08 15.46
CA LEU A 141 0.09 16.46 16.79
C LEU A 141 -0.54 17.44 17.78
N LEU A 142 -1.55 16.99 18.51
CA LEU A 142 -2.29 17.79 19.47
C LEU A 142 -1.99 17.30 20.89
N ASN A 143 -1.93 18.23 21.85
CA ASN A 143 -1.78 17.91 23.27
C ASN A 143 -3.11 17.47 23.93
N ASP A 144 -3.10 17.31 25.25
CA ASP A 144 -4.26 16.91 26.06
C ASP A 144 -5.39 17.96 26.11
N LYS A 145 -5.11 19.19 25.68
CA LYS A 145 -6.07 20.30 25.54
C LYS A 145 -6.54 20.49 24.09
N ASN A 146 -6.16 19.60 23.18
CA ASN A 146 -6.38 19.72 21.72
C ASN A 146 -5.69 20.94 21.08
N GLU A 147 -4.61 21.45 21.68
CA GLU A 147 -3.79 22.49 21.07
C GLU A 147 -2.73 21.84 20.17
N VAL A 148 -2.53 22.38 18.97
CA VAL A 148 -1.52 21.90 18.02
C VAL A 148 -0.13 22.19 18.59
N LEU A 149 0.73 21.19 18.58
CA LEU A 149 2.12 21.31 18.98
C LEU A 149 2.95 21.75 17.77
N PRO A 150 3.59 22.93 17.83
CA PRO A 150 4.45 23.40 16.75
C PRO A 150 5.76 22.60 16.71
N ASP A 151 6.38 22.54 15.53
CA ASP A 151 7.77 22.10 15.34
C ASP A 151 8.10 20.72 15.96
N VAL A 152 7.15 19.79 15.90
CA VAL A 152 7.31 18.40 16.39
C VAL A 152 7.83 17.46 15.31
N PHE A 153 7.46 17.70 14.05
CA PHE A 153 7.86 16.87 12.91
C PHE A 153 9.09 17.47 12.22
N LEU A 154 9.90 16.62 11.59
CA LEU A 154 10.99 17.08 10.75
C LEU A 154 10.45 17.57 9.40
N HIS A 155 10.75 18.82 9.06
CA HIS A 155 10.41 19.38 7.75
C HIS A 155 11.48 18.97 6.73
N LEU A 156 11.12 18.03 5.85
CA LEU A 156 11.97 17.60 4.74
C LEU A 156 11.59 18.35 3.47
N GLN A 157 12.58 18.68 2.62
CA GLN A 157 12.32 19.24 1.29
C GLN A 157 11.57 18.25 0.38
N THR A 158 11.77 16.96 0.61
CA THR A 158 11.12 15.87 -0.11
C THR A 158 10.48 14.93 0.89
N GLU A 159 9.17 14.72 0.75
CA GLU A 159 8.41 13.79 1.58
C GLU A 159 8.83 12.34 1.32
N LEU A 160 8.76 11.51 2.36
CA LEU A 160 9.23 10.12 2.32
C LEU A 160 8.08 9.17 1.97
N TRP A 161 7.62 9.25 0.71
CA TRP A 161 6.62 8.34 0.15
C TRP A 161 7.24 7.04 -0.37
N ASP A 162 6.48 5.95 -0.26
CA ASP A 162 6.76 4.75 -1.03
C ASP A 162 6.49 4.98 -2.54
N PRO A 163 7.00 4.12 -3.43
CA PRO A 163 6.79 4.29 -4.87
C PRO A 163 5.32 4.36 -5.32
N SER A 164 4.40 3.76 -4.56
CA SER A 164 2.96 3.85 -4.85
C SER A 164 2.33 5.18 -4.44
N GLY A 165 2.96 5.93 -3.52
CA GLY A 165 2.38 7.13 -2.91
C GLY A 165 1.26 6.81 -1.90
N THR A 166 1.21 5.58 -1.39
CA THR A 166 0.17 5.09 -0.47
C THR A 166 0.68 4.94 0.96
N VAL A 167 2.00 5.01 1.18
CA VAL A 167 2.63 4.96 2.50
C VAL A 167 3.55 6.17 2.65
N LEU A 168 3.27 7.01 3.63
CA LEU A 168 4.13 8.13 4.02
C LEU A 168 4.86 7.82 5.32
N THR A 169 6.17 8.08 5.34
CA THR A 169 6.95 8.13 6.58
C THR A 169 7.10 9.58 7.05
N VAL A 170 6.72 9.88 8.29
CA VAL A 170 6.94 11.20 8.91
C VAL A 170 7.80 11.02 10.16
N TRP A 171 8.91 11.74 10.23
CA TRP A 171 9.78 11.73 11.41
C TRP A 171 9.33 12.79 12.41
N LEU A 172 9.31 12.43 13.69
CA LEU A 172 9.47 13.43 14.74
C LEU A 172 10.88 14.01 14.62
N ASP A 173 11.06 15.29 14.95
CA ASP A 173 12.36 15.96 14.74
C ASP A 173 13.50 15.19 15.45
N PRO A 174 14.40 14.54 14.70
CA PRO A 174 15.48 13.77 15.30
C PRO A 174 16.47 14.64 16.08
N GLY A 175 16.59 15.92 15.72
CA GLY A 175 17.39 16.91 16.45
C GLY A 175 16.87 17.14 17.86
N ARG A 176 15.55 17.02 18.06
CA ARG A 176 14.91 17.10 19.36
C ARG A 176 14.90 15.77 20.11
N ILE A 177 15.21 14.64 19.48
CA ILE A 177 15.29 13.32 20.15
C ILE A 177 16.69 13.08 20.74
N LYS A 178 17.73 13.53 20.05
CA LYS A 178 19.13 13.38 20.47
C LYS A 178 19.50 14.42 21.52
N ARG A 179 19.79 13.97 22.74
CA ARG A 179 19.94 14.84 23.92
C ARG A 179 21.11 15.82 23.84
N GLU A 180 22.13 15.49 23.07
CA GLU A 180 23.34 16.31 22.93
C GLU A 180 23.22 17.39 21.84
N LEU A 181 22.13 17.39 21.06
CA LEU A 181 21.95 18.37 19.98
C LEU A 181 21.20 19.62 20.48
N ALA A 182 21.56 20.77 19.92
CA ALA A 182 20.98 22.06 20.27
C ALA A 182 19.44 22.09 20.25
N PRO A 183 18.73 21.49 19.25
CA PRO A 183 17.26 21.51 19.26
C PRO A 183 16.65 20.83 20.49
N ASN A 184 17.24 19.73 20.98
CA ASN A 184 16.79 19.11 22.23
C ASN A 184 17.09 20.00 23.45
N GLN A 185 18.27 20.63 23.52
CA GLN A 185 18.64 21.49 24.64
C GLN A 185 17.73 22.73 24.74
N GLU A 186 17.26 23.24 23.61
CA GLU A 186 16.42 24.44 23.54
C GLU A 186 14.92 24.12 23.68
N MET A 187 14.44 23.03 23.08
CA MET A 187 13.00 22.74 22.94
C MET A 187 12.55 21.44 23.62
N GLY A 188 13.48 20.63 24.12
CA GLY A 188 13.22 19.29 24.66
C GLY A 188 12.72 18.29 23.63
N ASN A 189 12.36 17.09 24.10
CA ASN A 189 11.80 16.02 23.27
C ASN A 189 10.46 16.46 22.62
N PRO A 190 10.13 15.95 21.42
CA PRO A 190 8.83 16.16 20.80
C PRO A 190 7.67 15.64 21.66
N LEU A 191 7.88 14.52 22.35
CA LEU A 191 6.93 13.91 23.27
C LEU A 191 7.47 13.96 24.70
N VAL A 192 6.57 14.11 25.67
CA VAL A 192 6.90 14.20 27.10
C VAL A 192 6.20 13.07 27.82
N ARG A 193 6.96 12.25 28.57
CA ARG A 193 6.43 11.12 29.35
C ARG A 193 5.17 11.47 30.14
N SER A 194 4.24 10.53 30.14
CA SER A 194 2.94 10.58 30.81
C SER A 194 1.96 11.61 30.27
N ARG A 195 2.28 12.31 29.16
CA ARG A 195 1.32 13.17 28.45
C ARG A 195 0.51 12.38 27.42
N LYS A 196 -0.69 12.88 27.15
CA LYS A 196 -1.63 12.36 26.16
C LYS A 196 -1.53 13.21 24.90
N TYR A 197 -1.60 12.53 23.75
CA TYR A 197 -1.54 13.17 22.44
C TYR A 197 -2.64 12.66 21.54
N THR A 198 -3.05 13.50 20.58
CA THR A 198 -3.87 13.08 19.43
C THR A 198 -3.10 13.41 18.16
N LEU A 199 -2.73 12.38 17.40
CA LEU A 199 -2.23 12.52 16.04
C LEU A 199 -3.44 12.65 15.10
N GLN A 200 -3.49 13.74 14.35
CA GLN A 200 -4.57 14.07 13.43
C GLN A 200 -4.08 14.06 11.99
N VAL A 201 -4.91 13.53 11.10
CA VAL A 201 -4.80 13.72 9.64
C VAL A 201 -6.08 14.43 9.16
N SER A 202 -5.93 15.58 8.52
CA SER A 202 -7.05 16.39 8.04
C SER A 202 -7.80 15.70 6.91
N GLY A 203 -9.14 15.66 7.01
CA GLY A 203 -10.03 15.17 5.97
C GLY A 203 -9.93 15.93 4.65
N ASP A 204 -9.38 17.14 4.66
CA ASP A 204 -9.26 17.98 3.47
C ASP A 204 -8.13 17.53 2.52
N TRP A 205 -7.19 16.71 3.00
CA TRP A 205 -6.06 16.22 2.22
C TRP A 205 -6.52 15.41 1.01
N LYS A 206 -5.98 15.73 -0.17
CA LYS A 206 -6.42 15.18 -1.45
C LYS A 206 -5.53 14.05 -1.94
N ASP A 207 -6.12 13.11 -2.67
CA ASP A 207 -5.38 12.17 -3.50
C ASP A 207 -4.77 12.87 -4.74
N ARG A 208 -3.96 12.13 -5.50
CA ARG A 208 -3.41 12.59 -6.79
C ARG A 208 -4.48 12.91 -7.84
N HIS A 209 -5.74 12.50 -7.62
CA HIS A 209 -6.88 12.81 -8.47
C HIS A 209 -7.73 13.99 -7.95
N GLY A 210 -7.30 14.63 -6.84
CA GLY A 210 -7.97 15.79 -6.26
C GLY A 210 -9.14 15.48 -5.33
N LYS A 211 -9.37 14.21 -4.97
CA LYS A 211 -10.43 13.81 -4.02
C LYS A 211 -9.91 13.89 -2.60
N SER A 212 -10.61 14.63 -1.74
CA SER A 212 -10.31 14.68 -0.31
C SER A 212 -10.60 13.35 0.39
N LEU A 213 -9.92 13.11 1.51
CA LEU A 213 -10.19 11.97 2.40
C LEU A 213 -11.68 11.90 2.76
N GLU A 214 -12.16 10.67 2.99
CA GLU A 214 -13.56 10.45 3.37
C GLU A 214 -13.92 11.19 4.67
N LYS A 215 -12.98 11.23 5.62
CA LYS A 215 -13.06 11.93 6.92
C LYS A 215 -11.66 12.17 7.48
N SER A 216 -11.55 13.10 8.43
CA SER A 216 -10.33 13.24 9.24
C SER A 216 -10.07 11.97 10.04
N PHE A 217 -8.79 11.62 10.20
CA PHE A 217 -8.35 10.51 11.03
C PHE A 217 -7.73 11.03 12.34
N TYR A 218 -7.93 10.28 13.42
CA TYR A 218 -7.39 10.60 14.74
C TYR A 218 -6.85 9.34 15.41
N LYS A 219 -5.60 9.40 15.89
CA LYS A 219 -5.01 8.38 16.75
C LYS A 219 -4.64 9.01 18.09
N LYS A 220 -5.16 8.43 19.18
CA LYS A 220 -4.80 8.85 20.54
C LYS A 220 -3.72 7.93 21.10
N PHE A 221 -2.77 8.49 21.81
CA PHE A 221 -1.75 7.71 22.51
C PHE A 221 -1.20 8.46 23.74
N ILE A 222 -0.46 7.74 24.58
CA ILE A 222 0.28 8.27 25.72
C ILE A 222 1.78 8.12 25.45
N ALA A 223 2.58 9.13 25.78
CA ALA A 223 4.02 8.99 25.81
C ALA A 223 4.45 8.18 27.05
N GLY A 224 5.05 7.03 26.82
CA GLY A 224 5.57 6.13 27.83
C GLY A 224 6.97 6.52 28.31
N ALA A 225 7.68 5.55 28.89
CA ALA A 225 9.09 5.72 29.20
C ALA A 225 9.91 5.82 27.90
N ARG A 226 11.05 6.48 28.00
CA ARG A 226 12.06 6.50 26.95
C ARG A 226 12.60 5.09 26.70
N ASP A 227 12.85 4.78 25.43
CA ASP A 227 13.59 3.58 25.07
C ASP A 227 15.08 3.87 24.89
N ASP A 228 15.88 3.34 25.81
CA ASP A 228 17.34 3.44 25.83
C ASP A 228 18.00 2.07 25.71
N LYS A 229 17.30 1.09 25.09
CA LYS A 229 17.82 -0.25 24.82
C LYS A 229 17.89 -0.51 23.33
N THR A 230 18.76 -1.43 22.95
CA THR A 230 18.76 -1.99 21.60
C THR A 230 17.93 -3.27 21.61
N PRO A 231 17.19 -3.59 20.54
CA PRO A 231 16.56 -4.88 20.38
C PRO A 231 17.54 -6.02 20.63
N ASP A 232 17.08 -7.09 21.29
CA ASP A 232 17.92 -8.26 21.58
C ASP A 232 17.28 -9.56 21.09
N LEU A 233 17.83 -10.07 19.98
CA LEU A 233 17.43 -11.33 19.37
C LEU A 233 17.50 -12.53 20.34
N ALA A 234 18.34 -12.48 21.37
CA ALA A 234 18.43 -13.53 22.38
C ALA A 234 17.11 -13.69 23.14
N HIS A 235 16.37 -12.60 23.38
CA HIS A 235 15.10 -12.58 24.10
C HIS A 235 13.88 -12.94 23.25
N TRP A 236 14.03 -13.05 21.93
CA TRP A 236 12.93 -13.45 21.05
C TRP A 236 12.49 -14.89 21.33
N GLN A 237 11.19 -15.11 21.35
CA GLN A 237 10.59 -16.41 21.63
C GLN A 237 10.04 -17.01 20.33
N LEU A 238 10.30 -18.31 20.12
CA LEU A 238 9.89 -19.03 18.93
C LEU A 238 8.92 -20.14 19.29
N THR A 239 7.72 -20.13 18.72
CA THR A 239 6.78 -21.24 18.78
C THR A 239 6.98 -22.11 17.54
N LEU A 240 7.60 -23.28 17.73
CA LEU A 240 8.04 -24.11 16.62
C LEU A 240 6.87 -24.96 16.05
N PRO A 241 6.73 -25.02 14.71
CA PRO A 241 5.75 -25.88 14.05
C PRO A 241 6.20 -27.35 14.05
N ALA A 242 5.24 -28.26 13.82
CA ALA A 242 5.52 -29.69 13.69
C ALA A 242 6.14 -30.03 12.32
N ALA A 243 7.05 -31.00 12.29
CA ALA A 243 7.54 -31.55 11.03
C ALA A 243 6.39 -32.12 10.18
N GLY A 244 6.49 -31.97 8.85
CA GLY A 244 5.48 -32.38 7.89
C GLY A 244 4.24 -31.48 7.84
N SER A 245 4.15 -30.45 8.69
CA SER A 245 3.06 -29.47 8.66
C SER A 245 3.42 -28.23 7.84
N VAL A 246 2.41 -27.46 7.43
CA VAL A 246 2.56 -26.08 6.92
C VAL A 246 2.16 -25.05 7.98
N ALA A 247 2.13 -25.46 9.26
CA ALA A 247 1.83 -24.57 10.36
C ALA A 247 2.88 -23.44 10.41
N PRO A 248 2.47 -22.22 10.79
CA PRO A 248 3.41 -21.11 10.86
C PRO A 248 4.45 -21.30 11.96
N LEU A 249 5.63 -20.71 11.76
CA LEU A 249 6.54 -20.37 12.85
C LEU A 249 6.10 -19.03 13.42
N GLU A 250 5.80 -18.99 14.71
CA GLU A 250 5.50 -17.74 15.42
C GLU A 250 6.75 -17.22 16.12
N ILE A 251 7.00 -15.92 15.97
CA ILE A 251 8.14 -15.21 16.52
C ILE A 251 7.59 -14.07 17.35
N VAL A 252 7.83 -14.08 18.66
CA VAL A 252 7.51 -12.96 19.54
C VAL A 252 8.80 -12.21 19.84
N THR A 253 8.81 -10.92 19.52
CA THR A 253 9.96 -10.04 19.77
C THR A 253 9.98 -9.63 21.25
N ASP A 254 11.08 -9.05 21.70
CA ASP A 254 11.25 -8.56 23.08
C ASP A 254 10.62 -7.19 23.33
N GLU A 255 10.36 -6.46 22.25
CA GLU A 255 9.72 -5.16 22.21
C GLU A 255 9.00 -4.94 20.86
N PRO A 256 8.13 -3.92 20.72
CA PRO A 256 7.58 -3.53 19.42
C PRO A 256 8.67 -3.00 18.50
N LEU A 257 8.69 -3.49 17.26
CA LEU A 257 9.68 -3.09 16.26
C LEU A 257 9.05 -2.30 15.12
N ASP A 258 9.88 -1.74 14.26
CA ASP A 258 9.42 -1.03 13.07
C ASP A 258 8.57 -1.93 12.15
N HIS A 259 7.33 -1.50 11.88
CA HIS A 259 6.32 -2.27 11.15
C HIS A 259 6.80 -2.73 9.77
N PHE A 260 7.44 -1.86 9.00
CA PHE A 260 7.84 -2.16 7.62
C PHE A 260 9.21 -2.83 7.58
N LEU A 261 10.15 -2.43 8.45
CA LEU A 261 11.48 -3.04 8.48
C LEU A 261 11.47 -4.47 9.04
N LEU A 262 10.57 -4.81 9.96
CA LEU A 262 10.50 -6.13 10.59
C LEU A 262 10.40 -7.27 9.56
N PRO A 263 9.39 -7.34 8.68
CA PRO A 263 9.26 -8.42 7.71
C PRO A 263 10.34 -8.37 6.61
N GLU A 264 10.94 -7.20 6.34
CA GLU A 264 12.04 -7.07 5.37
C GLU A 264 13.41 -7.47 5.93
N SER A 265 13.57 -7.46 7.25
CA SER A 265 14.85 -7.69 7.91
C SER A 265 15.03 -9.13 8.37
N VAL A 266 13.98 -9.93 8.34
CA VAL A 266 13.99 -11.32 8.82
C VAL A 266 13.99 -12.29 7.64
N VAL A 267 14.89 -13.26 7.66
CA VAL A 267 14.88 -14.40 6.73
C VAL A 267 15.13 -15.71 7.46
N LEU A 268 14.56 -16.80 6.96
CA LEU A 268 14.79 -18.14 7.49
C LEU A 268 15.71 -18.91 6.56
N ILE A 269 16.75 -19.51 7.12
CA ILE A 269 17.76 -20.29 6.41
C ILE A 269 17.71 -21.74 6.89
N THR A 270 17.75 -22.67 5.94
CA THR A 270 17.85 -24.12 6.21
C THR A 270 19.27 -24.51 6.63
N ALA A 271 19.46 -25.70 7.22
CA ALA A 271 20.79 -26.22 7.55
C ALA A 271 21.78 -26.23 6.37
N GLY A 272 21.28 -26.36 5.13
CA GLY A 272 22.10 -26.31 3.91
C GLY A 272 22.45 -24.89 3.43
N GLY A 273 22.18 -23.85 4.23
CA GLY A 273 22.47 -22.45 3.90
C GLY A 273 21.52 -21.83 2.87
N ARG A 274 20.40 -22.50 2.54
CA ARG A 274 19.42 -21.99 1.58
C ARG A 274 18.29 -21.25 2.26
N LEU A 275 17.86 -20.14 1.66
CA LEU A 275 16.65 -19.41 2.06
C LEU A 275 15.43 -20.33 2.01
N LEU A 276 14.67 -20.36 3.10
CA LEU A 276 13.39 -21.06 3.19
C LEU A 276 12.30 -20.16 2.61
N PRO A 277 11.65 -20.54 1.50
CA PRO A 277 10.60 -19.72 0.91
C PRO A 277 9.33 -19.73 1.78
N GLY A 278 8.79 -18.54 2.02
CA GLY A 278 7.59 -18.33 2.81
C GLY A 278 7.09 -16.90 2.74
N LYS A 279 6.05 -16.61 3.51
CA LYS A 279 5.51 -15.27 3.70
C LYS A 279 5.68 -14.87 5.16
N LEU A 280 6.21 -13.68 5.39
CA LEU A 280 6.24 -13.04 6.70
C LEU A 280 5.01 -12.13 6.84
N GLN A 281 4.39 -12.16 8.02
CA GLN A 281 3.28 -11.30 8.38
C GLN A 281 3.52 -10.73 9.77
N VAL A 282 3.54 -9.40 9.87
CA VAL A 282 3.61 -8.72 11.17
C VAL A 282 2.30 -8.98 11.90
N GLY A 283 2.42 -9.41 13.15
CA GLY A 283 1.28 -9.66 14.01
C GLY A 283 0.88 -8.39 14.77
N LYS A 284 0.15 -8.59 15.87
CA LYS A 284 -0.43 -7.48 16.64
C LYS A 284 0.65 -6.60 17.27
N ASN A 285 0.42 -5.28 17.25
CA ASN A 285 1.24 -4.27 17.92
C ASN A 285 2.71 -4.28 17.51
N ASP A 286 3.03 -4.81 16.32
CA ASP A 286 4.41 -4.86 15.80
C ASP A 286 5.40 -5.60 16.73
N HIS A 287 4.86 -6.45 17.63
CA HIS A 287 5.58 -7.22 18.66
C HIS A 287 5.67 -8.72 18.31
N SER A 288 5.26 -9.07 17.10
CA SER A 288 5.27 -10.46 16.65
C SER A 288 5.36 -10.54 15.13
N LEU A 289 5.91 -11.65 14.67
CA LEU A 289 6.07 -11.97 13.26
C LEU A 289 5.72 -13.43 13.05
N THR A 290 4.92 -13.70 12.04
CA THR A 290 4.51 -15.05 11.67
C THR A 290 5.14 -15.39 10.32
N PHE A 291 5.90 -16.49 10.27
CA PHE A 291 6.42 -17.04 9.03
C PHE A 291 5.56 -18.23 8.58
N ILE A 292 4.90 -18.09 7.44
CA ILE A 292 4.12 -19.15 6.80
C ILE A 292 4.97 -19.78 5.70
N PRO A 293 5.40 -21.05 5.83
CA PRO A 293 6.23 -21.70 4.83
C PRO A 293 5.41 -22.01 3.56
N ARG A 294 6.07 -22.06 2.40
CA ARG A 294 5.41 -22.53 1.16
C ARG A 294 5.31 -24.06 1.08
N GLU A 295 6.22 -24.75 1.74
CA GLU A 295 6.30 -26.21 1.76
C GLU A 295 6.26 -26.73 3.20
N PRO A 296 5.82 -27.98 3.43
CA PRO A 296 5.84 -28.56 4.75
C PRO A 296 7.24 -28.54 5.40
N TRP A 297 7.29 -28.29 6.71
CA TRP A 297 8.53 -28.29 7.46
C TRP A 297 9.23 -29.65 7.39
N LYS A 298 10.53 -29.64 7.11
CA LYS A 298 11.37 -30.84 7.19
C LYS A 298 11.99 -30.90 8.58
N LYS A 299 12.23 -32.12 9.07
CA LYS A 299 13.04 -32.29 10.28
C LYS A 299 14.44 -31.74 10.03
N GLY A 300 14.99 -31.00 10.98
CA GLY A 300 16.33 -30.47 10.84
C GLY A 300 16.55 -29.16 11.57
N THR A 301 17.78 -28.65 11.42
CA THR A 301 18.18 -27.35 11.97
C THR A 301 17.83 -26.24 11.01
N TYR A 302 17.34 -25.14 11.56
CA TYR A 302 17.04 -23.90 10.86
C TYR A 302 17.69 -22.74 11.60
N ARG A 303 17.84 -21.63 10.87
CA ARG A 303 18.42 -20.40 11.38
C ARG A 303 17.55 -19.22 10.98
N LEU A 304 17.23 -18.37 11.95
CA LEU A 304 16.63 -17.07 11.75
C LEU A 304 17.76 -16.06 11.60
N ASP A 305 17.90 -15.45 10.42
CA ASP A 305 18.87 -14.36 10.20
C ASP A 305 18.11 -13.04 10.21
N VAL A 306 18.52 -12.13 11.08
CA VAL A 306 17.94 -10.80 11.24
C VAL A 306 18.96 -9.75 10.84
N ASN A 307 18.64 -8.96 9.81
CA ASN A 307 19.48 -7.86 9.36
C ASN A 307 19.61 -6.82 10.48
N SER A 308 20.84 -6.41 10.79
CA SER A 308 21.13 -5.49 11.88
C SER A 308 20.54 -4.08 11.71
N ARG A 309 20.03 -3.76 10.52
CA ARG A 309 19.30 -2.51 10.23
C ARG A 309 17.90 -2.47 10.84
N LEU A 310 17.38 -3.59 11.34
CA LEU A 310 16.10 -3.62 12.03
C LEU A 310 16.14 -2.66 13.22
N GLU A 311 15.14 -1.81 13.29
CA GLU A 311 15.00 -0.76 14.32
C GLU A 311 13.78 -1.03 15.20
N ASP A 312 13.86 -0.58 16.46
CA ASP A 312 12.70 -0.39 17.33
C ASP A 312 11.96 0.93 16.99
N LEU A 313 10.96 1.27 17.82
CA LEU A 313 10.18 2.49 17.65
C LEU A 313 10.98 3.79 17.91
N ALA A 314 12.07 3.72 18.68
CA ALA A 314 12.96 4.84 18.98
C ALA A 314 14.13 4.98 17.99
N GLY A 315 14.21 4.10 16.99
CA GLY A 315 15.28 4.07 16.00
C GLY A 315 16.57 3.40 16.48
N ASN A 316 16.55 2.72 17.63
CA ASN A 316 17.67 1.90 18.06
C ASN A 316 17.68 0.64 17.21
N ASN A 317 18.85 0.23 16.74
CA ASN A 317 19.01 -0.99 15.96
C ASN A 317 19.83 -2.04 16.72
N LEU A 318 19.93 -3.25 16.17
CA LEU A 318 20.62 -4.38 16.80
C LEU A 318 22.10 -4.10 17.15
N ASN A 319 22.72 -3.09 16.51
CA ASN A 319 24.11 -2.72 16.78
C ASN A 319 24.25 -1.55 17.77
N ARG A 320 23.25 -0.69 17.93
CA ARG A 320 23.41 0.60 18.64
C ARG A 320 22.11 1.33 18.95
N LEU A 321 22.17 2.17 19.98
CA LEU A 321 21.17 3.19 20.25
C LEU A 321 21.17 4.30 19.19
N PHE A 322 20.02 4.92 18.99
CA PHE A 322 19.83 6.09 18.12
C PHE A 322 20.46 7.35 18.72
N ASP A 323 20.14 7.61 19.99
CA ASP A 323 20.67 8.71 20.79
C ASP A 323 21.88 8.21 21.60
N ARG A 324 23.05 8.35 20.99
CA ARG A 324 24.31 7.91 21.58
C ARG A 324 25.41 8.92 21.37
N ASP A 325 26.37 8.91 22.29
CA ASP A 325 27.64 9.61 22.11
C ASP A 325 28.53 8.80 21.16
N VAL A 326 28.72 9.32 19.94
CA VAL A 326 29.50 8.66 18.89
C VAL A 326 31.00 8.57 19.24
N THR A 327 31.46 9.30 20.25
CA THR A 327 32.87 9.34 20.68
C THR A 327 33.22 8.31 21.74
N ARG A 328 32.25 7.76 22.46
CA ARG A 328 32.47 6.86 23.61
C ARG A 328 32.07 5.41 23.35
N ASP A 329 31.22 5.16 22.36
CA ASP A 329 30.64 3.84 22.15
C ASP A 329 31.48 2.91 21.27
N ALA A 330 31.68 1.68 21.76
CA ALA A 330 32.24 0.60 20.96
C ALA A 330 31.33 0.29 19.75
N LYS A 331 31.92 0.28 18.55
CA LYS A 331 31.18 -0.01 17.31
C LYS A 331 30.94 -1.52 17.17
N ARG A 332 29.72 -1.99 17.46
CA ARG A 332 29.21 -3.21 16.83
C ARG A 332 28.91 -2.90 15.36
N ASN A 333 29.33 -3.78 14.47
CA ASN A 333 29.14 -3.64 13.03
C ASN A 333 28.74 -4.96 12.37
N GLU A 334 28.00 -5.78 13.13
CA GLU A 334 27.43 -7.01 12.59
C GLU A 334 26.42 -6.65 11.52
N ARG A 335 26.40 -7.40 10.41
CA ARG A 335 25.41 -7.21 9.34
C ARG A 335 24.13 -8.00 9.63
N TYR A 336 24.26 -9.12 10.34
CA TYR A 336 23.16 -10.00 10.69
C TYR A 336 23.37 -10.56 12.10
N TYR A 337 22.27 -10.79 12.80
CA TYR A 337 22.20 -11.55 14.04
C TYR A 337 21.47 -12.86 13.76
N GLU A 338 21.94 -13.97 14.33
CA GLU A 338 21.37 -15.30 14.07
C GLU A 338 20.77 -15.95 15.32
N LYS A 339 19.63 -16.64 15.15
CA LYS A 339 19.02 -17.51 16.16
C LYS A 339 18.70 -18.88 15.56
N ARG A 340 19.28 -19.95 16.12
CA ARG A 340 19.09 -21.32 15.62
C ARG A 340 17.97 -22.05 16.36
N PHE A 341 17.25 -22.90 15.64
CA PHE A 341 16.21 -23.76 16.20
C PHE A 341 16.13 -25.08 15.42
N VAL A 342 15.45 -26.08 15.99
CA VAL A 342 15.35 -27.43 15.42
C VAL A 342 13.90 -27.85 15.32
N ILE A 343 13.46 -28.22 14.12
CA ILE A 343 12.17 -28.88 13.89
C ILE A 343 12.36 -30.39 14.05
N ARG A 344 11.55 -31.02 14.91
CA ARG A 344 11.67 -32.43 15.32
C ARG A 344 10.67 -33.35 14.66
#